data_AF-A0A0F9JK76-F1
#
_entry.id   AF-A0A0F9JK76-F1
#
_cell.length_a   1.000
_cell.length_b   1.000
_cell.length_c   1.000
_cell.angle_alpha   90.00
_cell.angle_beta   90.00
_cell.angle_gamma   90.00
#
_symmetry.space_group_name_H-M   'P 1'
#
loop_
_entity.id
_entity.type
_entity.pdbx_description
1 polymer ?
#
loop_
_entity_poly.entity_id
_entity_poly.type
_entity_poly.pdbx_seq_one_letter_code
_entity_poly.pdbx_strand_id
1 'polypeptide(L)' 'MSPAKTEKARRFFGAELSRRRAGKKTKTKLPEHKLREFAKKRRK' A
#
# COMPACT_ATOMS: atom_id res chain seq x y z
N MET A 1 6.12 -4.89 10.95
CA MET A 1 4.91 -4.12 10.60
C MET A 1 3.91 -5.07 9.94
N SER A 2 2.79 -5.38 10.60
CA SER A 2 1.80 -6.36 10.10
C SER A 2 1.05 -5.83 8.87
N PRO A 3 0.63 -6.69 7.91
CA PRO A 3 -0.15 -6.29 6.74
C PRO A 3 -1.45 -5.57 7.14
N ALA A 4 -2.00 -4.78 6.22
CA ALA A 4 -3.18 -3.94 6.47
C ALA A 4 -4.30 -4.76 7.12
N LYS A 5 -4.57 -4.48 8.40
CA LYS A 5 -5.55 -5.22 9.22
C LYS A 5 -7.00 -5.00 8.76
N THR A 6 -7.25 -3.92 8.00
CA THR A 6 -8.58 -3.52 7.52
C THR A 6 -8.59 -3.30 6.01
N GLU A 7 -9.76 -3.46 5.39
CA GLU A 7 -9.94 -3.22 3.95
C GLU A 7 -9.69 -1.75 3.57
N LYS A 8 -10.07 -0.82 4.45
CA LYS A 8 -9.80 0.62 4.26
C LYS A 8 -8.30 0.90 4.16
N ALA A 9 -7.50 0.31 5.06
CA ALA A 9 -6.05 0.44 5.00
C ALA A 9 -5.48 -0.19 3.72
N ARG A 10 -5.95 -1.39 3.34
CA ARG A 10 -5.54 -2.04 2.09
C ARG A 10 -5.77 -1.15 0.87
N ARG A 11 -6.96 -0.55 0.75
CA ARG A 11 -7.31 0.38 -0.35
C ARG A 11 -6.44 1.63 -0.33
N PHE A 12 -6.18 2.20 0.86
CA PHE A 12 -5.28 3.34 1.01
C PHE A 12 -3.86 3.01 0.51
N PHE A 13 -3.30 1.88 0.93
CA PHE A 13 -1.97 1.46 0.47
C PHE A 13 -1.94 1.09 -1.01
N GLY A 14 -3.04 0.58 -1.57
CA GLY A 14 -3.19 0.40 -3.02
C GLY A 14 -3.14 1.72 -3.79
N ALA A 15 -3.82 2.76 -3.30
CA ALA A 15 -3.76 4.09 -3.91
C ALA A 15 -2.37 4.74 -3.80
N GLU A 16 -1.68 4.54 -2.67
CA GLU A 16 -0.30 4.97 -2.49
C GLU A 16 0.66 4.23 -3.44
N LEU A 17 0.46 2.92 -3.65
CA LEU A 17 1.22 2.14 -4.62
C LEU A 17 1.05 2.68 -6.04
N SER A 18 -0.19 2.96 -6.46
CA SER A 18 -0.47 3.56 -7.77
C SER A 18 0.15 4.95 -7.90
N ARG A 19 0.11 5.78 -6.86
CA ARG A 19 0.81 7.08 -6.84
C ARG A 19 2.31 6.90 -7.07
N ARG A 20 2.95 5.98 -6.35
CA ARG A 20 4.38 5.71 -6.50
C ARG A 20 4.73 5.29 -7.93
N ARG A 21 3.94 4.40 -8.52
CA ARG A 21 4.12 3.91 -9.90
C ARG A 21 3.92 4.99 -10.96
N ALA A 22 3.07 5.98 -10.67
CA ALA A 22 2.91 7.16 -11.49
C ALA A 22 4.03 8.21 -11.28
N GLY A 23 5.11 7.87 -10.56
CA GLY A 23 6.21 8.79 -10.25
C GLY A 23 5.86 9.87 -9.22
N LYS A 24 4.69 9.79 -8.57
CA LYS A 24 4.24 10.78 -7.59
C LYS A 24 4.76 10.44 -6.20
N LYS A 25 5.00 11.49 -5.39
CA LYS A 25 5.35 11.33 -3.98
C LYS A 25 4.20 10.69 -3.21
N THR A 26 4.52 9.68 -2.41
CA THR A 26 3.59 8.98 -1.51
C THR A 26 3.52 9.69 -0.17
N LYS A 27 2.34 9.74 0.46
CA LYS A 27 2.18 10.36 1.80
C LYS A 27 2.90 9.57 2.89
N THR A 28 2.94 8.25 2.74
CA THR A 28 3.53 7.32 3.71
C THR A 28 5.05 7.27 3.68
N LYS A 29 5.70 7.87 2.66
CA LYS A 29 7.14 7.74 2.36
C LYS A 29 7.65 6.30 2.26
N LEU A 30 6.76 5.31 2.15
CA LEU A 30 7.12 3.91 2.08
C LEU A 30 7.69 3.55 0.69
N PRO A 31 8.60 2.57 0.63
CA PRO A 31 9.08 2.02 -0.63
C PRO A 31 8.00 1.17 -1.31
N GLU A 32 8.11 0.98 -2.63
CA GLU A 32 7.10 0.28 -3.44
C GLU A 32 6.80 -1.13 -2.92
N HIS A 33 7.83 -1.89 -2.55
CA HIS A 33 7.65 -3.26 -2.05
C HIS A 33 6.77 -3.32 -0.80
N LYS A 34 6.90 -2.35 0.12
CA LYS A 34 6.05 -2.25 1.31
C LYS A 34 4.63 -1.86 0.95
N LEU A 35 4.45 -0.89 0.07
CA LEU A 35 3.12 -0.51 -0.41
C LEU A 35 2.40 -1.69 -1.05
N ARG A 36 3.11 -2.51 -1.84
CA ARG A 36 2.59 -3.74 -2.43
C ARG A 36 2.21 -4.78 -1.37
N GLU A 37 3.04 -4.95 -0.34
CA GLU A 37 2.76 -5.86 0.78
C GLU A 37 1.46 -5.46 1.51
N PHE A 38 1.26 -4.17 1.79
CA PHE A 38 0.06 -3.67 2.45
C PHE A 38 -1.19 -3.62 1.56
N ALA A 39 -1.01 -3.44 0.24
CA ALA A 39 -2.11 -3.42 -0.72
C ALA A 39 -2.65 -4.81 -1.06
N LYS A 40 -1.87 -5.88 -0.82
CA LYS A 40 -2.30 -7.26 -1.06
C LYS A 40 -3.45 -7.64 -0.11
N LYS A 41 -4.46 -8.33 -0.66
CA LYS A 41 -5.47 -9.00 0.17
C LYS A 41 -4.77 -10.18 0.87
N ARG A 42 -4.85 -10.28 2.20
CA ARG A 42 -4.49 -11.52 2.89
C ARG A 42 -5.45 -12.59 2.38
N ARG A 43 -4.94 -13.56 1.61
CA ARG A 43 -5.64 -14.84 1.45
C ARG A 43 -5.58 -15.53 2.81
N LYS A 44 -6.75 -15.97 3.28
CA LYS A 44 -6.89 -16.71 4.54
C LYS A 44 -6.33 -18.10 4.34
#